data_AF-A0A956U322-F1
#
_entry.id   AF-A0A956U322-F1
#
_cell.length_a   1.000
_cell.length_b   1.000
_cell.length_c   1.000
_cell.angle_alpha   90.00
_cell.angle_beta   90.00
_cell.angle_gamma   90.00
#
_symmetry.space_group_name_H-M   'P 1'
#
loop_
_entity.id
_entity.type
_entity.pdbx_description
1 polymer ?
#
loop_
_entity_poly.entity_id
_entity_poly.type
_entity_poly.pdbx_seq_one_letter_code
_entity_poly.pdbx_strand_id
1 'polypeptide(L)' 'WAHNAHESRQILEEGDIEEGLNAASSIGDDRLQRQAQGHVTPDSFTHGSSAQRVRWFKKGLDSGDIEACNTFEAKSL' A
#
# COMPACT_ATOMS: atom_id res chain seq x y z
N TRP A 1 -3.89 9.96 7.33
CA TRP A 1 -2.94 11.03 7.74
C TRP A 1 -2.46 11.83 6.55
N ALA A 2 -1.79 11.20 5.56
CA ALA A 2 -1.22 11.89 4.40
C ALA A 2 -2.22 12.80 3.66
N HIS A 3 -3.42 12.30 3.33
CA HIS A 3 -4.51 13.09 2.74
C HIS A 3 -4.83 14.37 3.55
N ASN A 4 -5.16 14.22 4.84
CA ASN A 4 -5.50 15.35 5.71
C ASN A 4 -4.34 16.33 5.91
N ALA A 5 -3.09 15.82 5.92
CA ALA A 5 -1.90 16.65 6.05
C ALA A 5 -1.63 17.46 4.77
N HIS A 6 -1.87 16.87 3.60
CA HIS A 6 -1.79 17.55 2.31
C HIS A 6 -2.89 18.62 2.17
N GLU A 7 -4.14 18.29 2.46
CA GLU A 7 -5.25 19.26 2.43
C GLU A 7 -5.00 20.47 3.34
N SER A 8 -4.46 20.24 4.54
CA SER A 8 -4.28 21.31 5.52
C SER A 8 -3.02 22.15 5.33
N ARG A 9 -1.97 21.61 4.71
CA ARG A 9 -0.64 22.27 4.69
C ARG A 9 0.07 22.20 3.34
N GLN A 10 -0.48 21.51 2.35
CA GLN A 10 0.09 21.32 1.01
C GLN A 10 1.54 20.80 1.07
N ILE A 11 1.80 19.85 1.98
CA ILE A 11 3.16 19.37 2.31
C ILE A 11 3.61 18.14 1.53
N LEU A 12 2.79 17.60 0.63
CA LEU A 12 3.17 16.43 -0.17
C LEU A 12 3.49 16.87 -1.58
N GLU A 13 4.70 16.55 -2.02
CA GLU A 13 5.13 16.68 -3.40
C GLU A 13 4.90 15.37 -4.16
N GLU A 14 4.89 15.44 -5.49
CA GLU A 14 4.73 14.24 -6.33
C GLU A 14 5.83 13.20 -6.04
N GLY A 15 7.05 13.66 -5.76
CA GLY A 15 8.17 12.80 -5.35
C GLY A 15 7.94 12.06 -4.03
N ASP A 16 7.27 12.68 -3.06
CA ASP A 16 6.93 12.00 -1.78
C ASP A 16 5.93 10.87 -1.99
N ILE A 17 4.99 11.07 -2.93
CA ILE A 17 3.99 10.07 -3.31
C ILE A 17 4.69 8.90 -4.01
N GLU A 18 5.59 9.17 -4.94
CA GLU A 18 6.39 8.15 -5.62
C GLU A 18 7.26 7.36 -4.64
N GLU A 19 7.92 8.03 -3.70
CA GLU A 19 8.72 7.38 -2.65
C GLU A 19 7.85 6.48 -1.78
N GLY A 20 6.68 6.97 -1.35
CA GLY A 20 5.70 6.18 -0.60
C GLY A 20 5.20 4.95 -1.35
N LEU A 21 4.93 5.08 -2.65
CA LEU A 21 4.54 3.97 -3.53
C LEU A 21 5.68 2.96 -3.71
N ASN A 22 6.91 3.42 -3.90
CA ASN A 22 8.09 2.58 -4.00
C ASN A 22 8.32 1.80 -2.71
N ALA A 23 8.22 2.46 -1.56
CA ALA A 23 8.25 1.82 -0.26
C ALA A 23 7.12 0.78 -0.17
N ALA A 24 5.87 1.15 -0.47
CA ALA A 24 4.72 0.26 -0.38
C ALA A 24 4.89 -1.02 -1.23
N SER A 25 5.40 -0.87 -2.45
CA SER A 25 5.69 -1.99 -3.36
C SER A 25 6.90 -2.83 -2.97
N SER A 26 7.75 -2.34 -2.07
CA SER A 26 8.99 -3.03 -1.66
C SER A 26 8.78 -4.00 -0.50
N ILE A 27 7.72 -3.79 0.29
CA ILE A 27 7.44 -4.53 1.52
C ILE A 27 6.31 -5.57 1.38
N GLY A 28 5.81 -5.81 0.15
CA GLY A 28 4.84 -6.88 -0.07
C GLY A 28 5.48 -8.26 0.06
N ASP A 29 4.76 -9.20 0.65
CA ASP A 29 5.28 -10.55 0.92
C ASP A 29 5.66 -11.28 -0.37
N ASP A 30 4.96 -11.03 -1.47
CA ASP A 30 5.29 -11.56 -2.79
C ASP A 30 6.68 -11.12 -3.26
N ARG A 31 7.06 -9.87 -3.02
CA ARG A 31 8.38 -9.34 -3.39
C ARG A 31 9.45 -9.84 -2.44
N LEU A 32 9.18 -9.81 -1.13
CA LEU A 32 10.10 -10.32 -0.11
C LEU A 32 10.39 -11.81 -0.32
N GLN A 33 9.36 -12.62 -0.60
CA GLN A 33 9.51 -14.03 -0.91
C GLN A 33 10.25 -14.26 -2.23
N ARG A 34 9.95 -13.51 -3.31
CA ARG A 34 10.75 -13.61 -4.55
C ARG A 34 12.22 -13.31 -4.32
N GLN A 35 12.56 -12.30 -3.50
CA GLN A 35 13.95 -11.99 -3.17
C GLN A 35 14.61 -13.05 -2.28
N ALA A 36 13.87 -13.61 -1.31
CA ALA A 36 14.43 -14.55 -0.34
C ALA A 36 14.56 -15.98 -0.88
N GLN A 37 13.57 -16.45 -1.64
CA GLN A 37 13.43 -17.87 -2.03
C GLN A 37 13.15 -18.09 -3.53
N GLY A 38 12.91 -17.03 -4.32
CA GLY A 38 12.71 -17.13 -5.78
C GLY A 38 11.28 -17.48 -6.22
N HIS A 39 10.37 -17.80 -5.30
CA HIS A 39 8.98 -18.13 -5.58
C HIS A 39 8.02 -17.57 -4.52
N VAL A 40 6.76 -17.42 -4.90
CA VAL A 40 5.69 -16.82 -4.07
C VAL A 40 4.69 -17.89 -3.67
N THR A 41 4.39 -17.95 -2.38
CA THR A 41 3.32 -18.77 -1.79
C THR A 41 2.32 -17.83 -1.11
N PRO A 42 1.16 -17.55 -1.74
CA PRO A 42 0.18 -16.61 -1.18
C PRO A 42 -0.33 -16.97 0.21
N ASP A 43 -0.46 -18.26 0.50
CA ASP A 43 -1.00 -18.76 1.78
C ASP A 43 -0.11 -18.44 2.99
N SER A 44 1.15 -18.04 2.77
CA SER A 44 2.08 -17.64 3.83
C SER A 44 2.24 -16.13 3.99
N PHE A 45 1.35 -15.34 3.37
CA PHE A 45 1.38 -13.88 3.51
C PHE A 45 0.98 -13.44 4.93
N THR A 46 1.71 -12.47 5.46
CA THR A 46 1.49 -11.84 6.77
C THR A 46 1.21 -10.34 6.65
N HIS A 47 1.62 -9.70 5.56
CA HIS A 47 1.45 -8.28 5.24
C HIS A 47 0.70 -8.04 3.91
N GLY A 48 0.41 -9.11 3.17
CA GLY A 48 -0.27 -9.07 1.87
C GLY A 48 0.67 -8.81 0.71
N SER A 49 0.13 -8.77 -0.51
CA SER A 49 0.92 -8.56 -1.72
C SER A 49 1.34 -7.10 -1.89
N SER A 50 2.43 -6.87 -2.63
CA SER A 50 2.92 -5.54 -3.00
C SER A 50 1.83 -4.73 -3.70
N ALA A 51 1.04 -5.38 -4.55
CA ALA A 51 -0.08 -4.77 -5.26
C ALA A 51 -1.19 -4.31 -4.30
N GLN A 52 -1.55 -5.14 -3.30
CA GLN A 52 -2.51 -4.76 -2.28
C GLN A 52 -2.01 -3.54 -1.49
N ARG A 53 -0.73 -3.51 -1.10
CA ARG A 53 -0.15 -2.37 -0.37
C ARG A 53 -0.18 -1.08 -1.18
N VAL A 54 0.20 -1.11 -2.45
CA VAL A 54 0.12 0.03 -3.36
C VAL A 54 -1.32 0.53 -3.51
N ARG A 55 -2.28 -0.38 -3.68
CA ARG A 55 -3.70 -0.04 -3.80
C ARG A 55 -4.21 0.69 -2.55
N TRP A 56 -3.93 0.17 -1.36
CA TRP A 56 -4.41 0.78 -0.12
C TRP A 56 -3.71 2.10 0.19
N PHE A 57 -2.42 2.23 -0.17
CA PHE A 57 -1.72 3.50 -0.08
C PHE A 57 -2.41 4.58 -0.92
N LYS A 58 -2.67 4.29 -2.21
CA LYS A 58 -3.39 5.22 -3.10
C LYS A 58 -4.79 5.53 -2.57
N LYS A 59 -5.55 4.52 -2.19
CA LYS A 59 -6.92 4.71 -1.70
C LYS A 59 -6.99 5.59 -0.45
N GLY A 60 -6.06 5.41 0.49
CA GLY A 60 -5.97 6.24 1.69
C GLY A 60 -5.49 7.67 1.40
N LEU A 61 -4.63 7.84 0.40
CA LEU A 61 -4.18 9.16 -0.06
C LEU A 61 -5.30 9.91 -0.80
N ASP A 62 -6.06 9.22 -1.63
CA ASP A 62 -7.12 9.82 -2.46
C ASP A 62 -8.36 10.18 -1.62
N SER A 63 -8.79 9.28 -0.72
CA SER A 63 -10.05 9.46 0.02
C SER A 63 -9.89 10.14 1.38
N GLY A 64 -8.76 9.94 2.06
CA GLY A 64 -8.59 10.31 3.47
C GLY A 64 -9.47 9.55 4.47
N ASP A 65 -10.34 8.66 4.00
CA ASP A 65 -11.30 7.90 4.78
C ASP A 65 -10.75 6.51 5.13
N ILE A 66 -10.80 6.17 6.41
CA ILE A 66 -10.33 4.87 6.91
C ILE A 66 -11.31 3.75 6.62
N GLU A 67 -12.62 4.04 6.56
CA GLU A 67 -13.65 3.05 6.25
C GLU A 67 -13.53 2.57 4.79
N ALA A 68 -13.03 3.45 3.92
CA ALA A 68 -12.69 3.12 2.55
C ALA A 68 -11.57 2.05 2.47
N CYS A 69 -10.77 1.85 3.53
CA CYS A 69 -9.69 0.87 3.62
C CYS A 69 -10.13 -0.49 4.19
N ASN A 70 -11.42 -0.84 4.10
CA ASN A 70 -11.92 -2.14 4.57
C ASN A 70 -11.41 -3.31 3.71
N THR A 71 -10.35 -3.97 4.18
CA THR A 71 -9.70 -5.12 3.55
C THR A 71 -10.54 -6.39 3.62
N PHE A 72 -11.38 -6.55 4.63
CA PHE A 72 -12.17 -7.77 4.85
C PHE A 72 -13.43 -7.83 3.97
N GLU A 73 -13.97 -6.67 3.61
CA GLU A 73 -15.08 -6.56 2.64
C GLU A 73 -14.61 -6.60 1.18
N ALA A 74 -13.31 -6.37 0.95
CA ALA A 74 -12.70 -6.53 -0.36
C ALA A 74 -12.45 -8.02 -0.68
N LYS A 75 -13.54 -8.80 -0.73
CA LYS A 75 -13.58 -10.28 -0.90
C LYS A 75 -13.00 -10.81 -2.23
N SER A 76 -12.50 -9.92 -3.10
CA SER A 76 -11.86 -10.27 -4.37
C SER A 76 -10.71 -9.29 -4.63
N LEU A 77 -9.57 -9.54 -4.00
CA LEU A 77 -8.31 -8.82 -4.22
C LEU A 77 -7.20 -9.78 -4.59
#